data_AF-A0A954CAT2-F1
#
_entry.id   AF-A0A954CAT2-F1
#
_cell.length_a   1.000
_cell.length_b   1.000
_cell.length_c   1.000
_cell.angle_alpha   90.00
_cell.angle_beta   90.00
_cell.angle_gamma   90.00
#
_symmetry.space_group_name_H-M   'P 1'
#
loop_
_entity.id
_entity.type
_entity.pdbx_description
1 polymer ?
#
loop_
_entity_poly.entity_id
_entity_poly.type
_entity_poly.pdbx_seq_one_letter_code
_entity_poly.pdbx_strand_id
1 'polypeptide(L)'
;MTARAYGLLALAVTAVALTAPSASRAGSGDSVHCYDPARQMVRPTAAADCRGRVVGPAEAAALRAQRARYVRRAVTAPPQPHPAIIGSGIFVSDRGDVLTNRHVIDSCRAISVLQPDGRTVPARVIARSRMYDLGLLRTGKRPTETAAFAPQGLTNGHPVAITGFPVYRLPPVRPQTIEGRYLNQRQGGTDGIMVLAAAVMPGASGSPVVNRSGAVAGLVFARNDTTRMPTAFGNGSHDTPPDRTYAIPTSALQRFLSAHGVPFRMAKADDAEARSYTVRVNCYRNSPRSQ
;
A
#
# COMPACT_ATOMS: atom_id res chain seq x y z
N MET A 1 30.48 -107.02 -14.27
CA MET A 1 29.12 -107.53 -14.57
C MET A 1 28.21 -106.35 -14.84
N THR A 2 27.48 -106.45 -15.94
CA THR A 2 26.62 -105.47 -16.62
C THR A 2 25.31 -105.17 -15.89
N ALA A 3 24.82 -103.92 -15.95
CA ALA A 3 23.40 -103.55 -16.04
C ALA A 3 23.28 -102.02 -16.27
N ARG A 4 23.10 -101.56 -17.52
CA ARG A 4 21.83 -101.26 -18.22
C ARG A 4 21.06 -100.05 -17.65
N ALA A 5 21.05 -99.00 -18.48
CA ALA A 5 20.31 -97.76 -18.36
C ALA A 5 18.79 -97.95 -18.58
N TYR A 6 18.00 -97.12 -17.91
CA TYR A 6 16.65 -96.73 -18.33
C TYR A 6 16.49 -95.23 -18.16
N GLY A 7 16.24 -94.55 -19.28
CA GLY A 7 15.94 -93.13 -19.35
C GLY A 7 14.49 -92.85 -18.95
N LEU A 8 14.29 -91.73 -18.24
CA LEU A 8 12.99 -91.14 -18.00
C LEU A 8 12.87 -89.86 -18.84
N LEU A 9 11.93 -89.91 -19.79
CA LEU A 9 11.53 -88.81 -20.66
C LEU A 9 10.72 -87.81 -19.84
N ALA A 10 11.21 -86.57 -19.68
CA ALA A 10 10.44 -85.48 -19.08
C ALA A 10 9.58 -84.80 -20.17
N LEU A 11 8.26 -84.91 -20.07
CA LEU A 11 7.31 -84.16 -20.88
C LEU A 11 7.22 -82.72 -20.33
N ALA A 12 7.78 -81.76 -21.06
CA ALA A 12 7.61 -80.34 -20.77
C ALA A 12 6.24 -79.85 -21.32
N VAL A 13 5.32 -79.50 -20.43
CA VAL A 13 4.08 -78.80 -20.79
C VAL A 13 4.40 -77.32 -20.97
N THR A 14 4.45 -76.86 -22.23
CA THR A 14 4.57 -75.43 -22.55
C THR A 14 3.23 -74.73 -22.32
N ALA A 15 3.14 -73.93 -21.26
CA ALA A 15 2.05 -73.00 -21.06
C ALA A 15 2.15 -71.83 -22.05
N VAL A 16 1.20 -71.73 -22.98
CA VAL A 16 1.05 -70.57 -23.87
C VAL A 16 0.42 -69.44 -23.05
N ALA A 17 1.24 -68.46 -22.65
CA ALA A 17 0.74 -67.22 -22.05
C ALA A 17 0.15 -66.32 -23.15
N LEU A 18 -1.18 -66.20 -23.17
CA LEU A 18 -1.88 -65.19 -23.97
C LEU A 18 -1.57 -63.80 -23.41
N THR A 19 -0.62 -63.09 -24.01
CA THR A 19 -0.40 -61.67 -23.74
C THR A 19 -1.53 -60.87 -24.37
N ALA A 20 -2.42 -60.31 -23.55
CA ALA A 20 -3.37 -59.30 -24.00
C ALA A 20 -2.61 -58.06 -24.53
N PRO A 21 -3.02 -57.46 -25.65
CA PRO A 21 -2.39 -56.24 -26.12
C PRO A 21 -2.65 -55.13 -25.10
N SER A 22 -1.58 -54.51 -24.60
CA SER A 22 -1.68 -53.28 -23.83
C SER A 22 -2.25 -52.19 -24.74
N ALA A 23 -3.54 -51.90 -24.56
CA ALA A 23 -4.19 -50.78 -25.21
C ALA A 23 -3.57 -49.47 -24.68
N SER A 24 -2.60 -48.95 -25.42
CA SER A 24 -2.12 -47.57 -25.27
C SER A 24 -3.24 -46.65 -25.77
N ARG A 25 -4.13 -46.27 -24.86
CA ARG A 25 -5.16 -45.25 -25.13
C ARG A 25 -4.49 -43.88 -25.10
N ALA A 26 -3.90 -43.49 -26.23
CA ALA A 26 -3.60 -42.10 -26.51
C ALA A 26 -4.95 -41.35 -26.62
N GLY A 27 -5.44 -40.83 -25.50
CA GLY A 27 -6.62 -39.99 -25.47
C GLY A 27 -6.30 -38.62 -26.06
N SER A 28 -6.54 -38.45 -27.36
CA SER A 28 -6.83 -37.15 -27.96
C SER A 28 -8.18 -36.65 -27.43
N GLY A 29 -8.23 -36.28 -26.15
CA GLY A 29 -9.36 -35.53 -25.62
C GLY A 29 -9.21 -34.08 -26.08
N ASP A 30 -10.16 -33.58 -26.86
CA ASP A 30 -10.13 -32.24 -27.43
C ASP A 30 -9.71 -31.19 -26.39
N SER A 31 -8.48 -30.71 -26.52
CA SER A 31 -7.95 -29.69 -25.63
C SER A 31 -8.62 -28.37 -25.99
N VAL A 32 -9.36 -27.79 -25.04
CA VAL A 32 -9.99 -26.49 -25.20
C VAL A 32 -9.06 -25.38 -24.74
N HIS A 33 -9.25 -24.18 -25.26
CA HIS A 33 -8.62 -22.99 -24.71
C HIS A 33 -9.41 -22.50 -23.50
N CYS A 34 -8.93 -22.88 -22.32
CA CYS A 34 -9.55 -22.49 -21.07
C CYS A 34 -8.99 -21.14 -20.60
N TYR A 35 -9.85 -20.12 -20.56
CA TYR A 35 -9.53 -18.79 -20.05
C TYR A 35 -9.90 -18.65 -18.57
N ASP A 36 -8.91 -18.39 -17.73
CA ASP A 36 -9.05 -18.01 -16.32
C ASP A 36 -9.12 -16.47 -16.21
N PRO A 37 -10.28 -15.87 -15.93
CA PRO A 37 -10.42 -14.42 -15.84
C PRO A 37 -9.73 -13.83 -14.60
N ALA A 38 -9.61 -14.59 -13.51
CA ALA A 38 -8.93 -14.13 -12.30
C ALA A 38 -7.42 -14.00 -12.52
N ARG A 39 -6.85 -14.88 -13.35
CA ARG A 39 -5.43 -14.85 -13.71
C ARG A 39 -5.15 -14.21 -15.06
N GLN A 40 -6.17 -13.82 -15.83
CA GLN A 40 -6.07 -13.35 -17.21
C GLN A 40 -5.19 -14.27 -18.08
N MET A 41 -5.45 -15.57 -18.04
CA MET A 41 -4.58 -16.58 -18.66
C MET A 41 -5.38 -17.57 -19.50
N VAL A 42 -4.86 -17.94 -20.67
CA VAL A 42 -5.44 -19.00 -21.50
C VAL A 42 -4.52 -20.21 -21.51
N ARG A 43 -5.03 -21.37 -21.12
CA ARG A 43 -4.31 -22.65 -21.12
C ARG A 43 -4.99 -23.68 -22.01
N PRO A 44 -4.25 -24.54 -22.72
CA PRO A 44 -4.80 -25.78 -23.25
C PRO A 44 -5.15 -26.68 -22.07
N THR A 45 -6.40 -27.09 -21.97
CA THR A 45 -6.92 -27.91 -20.87
C THR A 45 -7.94 -28.89 -21.46
N ALA A 46 -8.07 -30.09 -20.91
CA ALA A 46 -9.17 -30.97 -21.31
C ALA A 46 -10.52 -30.28 -21.05
N ALA A 47 -11.51 -30.48 -21.91
CA ALA A 47 -12.82 -29.81 -21.78
C ALA A 47 -13.44 -30.00 -20.37
N ALA A 48 -13.33 -31.22 -19.82
CA ALA A 48 -13.84 -31.57 -18.49
C ALA A 48 -13.13 -30.84 -17.33
N ASP A 49 -11.89 -30.39 -17.54
CA ASP A 49 -11.05 -29.78 -16.51
C ASP A 49 -11.04 -28.24 -16.57
N CYS A 50 -11.71 -27.65 -17.56
CA CYS A 50 -11.77 -26.20 -17.66
C CYS A 50 -12.71 -25.62 -16.58
N ARG A 51 -12.13 -25.00 -15.56
CA ARG A 51 -12.85 -24.22 -14.53
C ARG A 51 -13.14 -22.78 -14.93
N GLY A 52 -12.64 -22.36 -16.09
CA GLY A 52 -12.78 -21.02 -16.64
C GLY A 52 -13.74 -20.97 -17.82
N ARG A 53 -13.62 -19.93 -18.63
CA ARG A 53 -14.40 -19.78 -19.87
C ARG A 53 -13.69 -20.48 -21.02
N VAL A 54 -14.36 -21.38 -21.72
CA VAL A 54 -13.85 -21.91 -22.99
C VAL A 54 -13.94 -20.81 -24.04
N VAL A 55 -12.82 -20.51 -24.71
CA VAL A 55 -12.72 -19.47 -25.74
C VAL A 55 -12.30 -20.06 -27.09
N GLY A 56 -12.72 -19.42 -28.18
CA GLY A 56 -12.30 -19.82 -29.52
C GLY A 56 -10.82 -19.53 -29.80
N PRO A 57 -10.20 -20.13 -30.84
CA PRO A 57 -8.78 -19.93 -31.18
C PRO A 57 -8.37 -18.47 -31.39
N ALA A 58 -9.21 -17.67 -32.07
CA ALA A 58 -8.94 -16.25 -32.33
C ALA A 58 -8.92 -15.42 -31.03
N GLU A 59 -9.91 -15.63 -30.15
CA GLU A 59 -9.99 -14.96 -28.86
C GLU A 59 -8.83 -15.41 -27.94
N ALA A 60 -8.52 -16.70 -27.93
CA ALA A 60 -7.39 -17.25 -27.20
C ALA A 60 -6.06 -16.62 -27.61
N ALA A 61 -5.84 -16.42 -28.91
CA ALA A 61 -4.67 -15.73 -29.43
C ALA A 61 -4.62 -14.25 -29.00
N ALA A 62 -5.75 -13.54 -29.07
CA ALA A 62 -5.86 -12.15 -28.62
C ALA A 62 -5.55 -11.99 -27.12
N LEU A 63 -6.13 -12.84 -26.27
CA LEU A 63 -5.89 -12.86 -24.82
C LEU A 63 -4.43 -13.19 -24.47
N ARG A 64 -3.81 -14.13 -25.19
CA ARG A 64 -2.37 -14.43 -25.04
C ARG A 64 -1.50 -13.25 -25.47
N ALA A 65 -1.83 -12.58 -26.58
CA ALA A 65 -1.12 -11.39 -27.04
C ALA A 65 -1.25 -10.23 -26.04
N GLN A 66 -2.44 -10.02 -25.46
CA GLN A 66 -2.68 -9.03 -24.41
C GLN A 66 -1.83 -9.32 -23.17
N ARG A 67 -1.83 -10.56 -22.69
CA ARG A 67 -0.99 -11.00 -21.57
C ARG A 67 0.50 -10.82 -21.88
N ALA A 68 0.94 -11.17 -23.09
CA ALA A 68 2.32 -11.00 -23.52
C ALA A 68 2.74 -9.52 -23.54
N ARG A 69 1.86 -8.60 -23.97
CA ARG A 69 2.11 -7.15 -23.87
C ARG A 69 2.23 -6.69 -22.42
N TYR A 70 1.35 -7.18 -21.53
CA TYR A 70 1.42 -6.88 -20.09
C TYR A 70 2.73 -7.38 -19.47
N VAL A 71 3.09 -8.65 -19.71
CA VAL A 71 4.33 -9.25 -19.20
C VAL A 71 5.55 -8.55 -19.78
N ARG A 72 5.58 -8.27 -21.10
CA ARG A 72 6.67 -7.53 -21.72
C ARG A 72 6.84 -6.17 -21.07
N ARG A 73 5.76 -5.41 -20.89
CA ARG A 73 5.80 -4.13 -20.19
C ARG A 73 6.30 -4.28 -18.75
N ALA A 74 5.93 -5.33 -18.04
CA ALA A 74 6.38 -5.57 -16.66
C ALA A 74 7.87 -5.96 -16.58
N VAL A 75 8.37 -6.74 -17.54
CA VAL A 75 9.76 -7.23 -17.58
C VAL A 75 10.72 -6.19 -18.16
N THR A 76 10.30 -5.45 -19.18
CA THR A 76 11.09 -4.37 -19.79
C THR A 76 10.90 -3.03 -19.11
N ALA A 77 9.94 -2.91 -18.19
CA ALA A 77 9.87 -1.72 -17.36
C ALA A 77 11.16 -1.65 -16.53
N PRO A 78 11.84 -0.50 -16.53
CA PRO A 78 12.95 -0.30 -15.60
C PRO A 78 12.46 -0.58 -14.17
N PRO A 79 13.30 -1.19 -13.31
CA PRO A 79 12.94 -1.38 -11.91
C PRO A 79 12.50 -0.03 -11.35
N GLN A 80 11.25 0.02 -10.90
CA GLN A 80 10.70 1.22 -10.29
C GLN A 80 11.59 1.53 -9.08
N PRO A 81 12.19 2.72 -8.99
CA PRO A 81 13.02 3.05 -7.84
C PRO A 81 12.19 2.86 -6.59
N HIS A 82 12.69 2.10 -5.63
CA HIS A 82 12.00 1.96 -4.35
C HIS A 82 12.13 3.28 -3.58
N PRO A 83 11.03 3.79 -3.01
CA PRO A 83 11.11 4.96 -2.16
C PRO A 83 11.99 4.67 -0.95
N ALA A 84 12.92 5.59 -0.66
CA ALA A 84 13.78 5.54 0.50
C ALA A 84 13.02 5.83 1.80
N ILE A 85 11.98 6.68 1.72
CA ILE A 85 11.08 6.99 2.83
C ILE A 85 9.65 6.96 2.29
N ILE A 86 8.75 6.36 3.06
CA ILE A 86 7.32 6.38 2.82
C ILE A 86 6.68 7.10 4.00
N GLY A 87 5.78 8.03 3.69
CA GLY A 87 4.93 8.71 4.65
C GLY A 87 3.53 8.84 4.11
N SER A 88 2.72 9.57 4.85
CA SER A 88 1.35 9.94 4.53
C SER A 88 1.24 11.45 4.34
N GLY A 89 0.14 11.90 3.76
CA GLY A 89 -0.20 13.31 3.66
C GLY A 89 -1.69 13.50 3.42
N ILE A 90 -2.13 14.75 3.42
CA ILE A 90 -3.51 15.12 3.08
C ILE A 90 -3.54 16.19 2.00
N PHE A 91 -4.46 16.05 1.04
CA PHE A 91 -4.82 17.15 0.17
C PHE A 91 -5.53 18.24 0.97
N VAL A 92 -5.08 19.49 0.86
CA VAL A 92 -5.65 20.63 1.58
C VAL A 92 -6.24 21.70 0.67
N SER A 93 -5.96 21.65 -0.63
CA SER A 93 -6.48 22.62 -1.59
C SER A 93 -6.74 21.98 -2.97
N ASP A 94 -7.62 22.62 -3.73
CA ASP A 94 -7.96 22.23 -5.10
C ASP A 94 -6.79 22.38 -6.10
N ARG A 95 -5.71 23.07 -5.71
CA ARG A 95 -4.48 23.18 -6.51
C ARG A 95 -3.62 21.90 -6.43
N GLY A 96 -4.04 20.92 -5.63
CA GLY A 96 -3.25 19.73 -5.33
C GLY A 96 -2.14 20.01 -4.32
N ASP A 97 -2.38 20.93 -3.39
CA ASP A 97 -1.50 21.14 -2.25
C ASP A 97 -1.65 19.99 -1.26
N VAL A 98 -0.52 19.41 -0.82
CA VAL A 98 -0.48 18.28 0.12
C VAL A 98 0.31 18.70 1.37
N LEU A 99 -0.31 18.58 2.54
CA LEU A 99 0.40 18.64 3.81
C LEU A 99 0.97 17.27 4.17
N THR A 100 2.20 17.25 4.64
CA THR A 100 2.89 16.08 5.19
C THR A 100 3.89 16.54 6.25
N ASN A 101 4.68 15.62 6.79
CA ASN A 101 5.78 15.99 7.66
C ASN A 101 7.02 16.41 6.88
N ARG A 102 7.74 17.39 7.43
CA ARG A 102 9.02 17.84 6.87
C ARG A 102 10.04 16.71 6.83
N HIS A 103 10.18 15.92 7.90
CA HIS A 103 11.17 14.83 7.93
C HIS A 103 10.94 13.73 6.88
N VAL A 104 9.70 13.60 6.37
CA VAL A 104 9.37 12.67 5.26
C VAL A 104 9.98 13.17 3.94
N ILE A 105 10.12 14.49 3.78
CA ILE A 105 10.45 15.15 2.51
C ILE A 105 11.83 15.84 2.48
N ASP A 106 12.55 15.88 3.60
CA ASP A 106 13.78 16.67 3.75
C ASP A 106 14.94 16.15 2.90
N SER A 107 15.17 14.84 2.87
CA SER A 107 16.32 14.25 2.15
C SER A 107 15.96 13.73 0.75
N CYS A 108 14.85 14.17 0.19
CA CYS A 108 14.35 13.65 -1.08
C CYS A 108 14.91 14.42 -2.27
N ARG A 109 15.45 13.71 -3.27
CA ARG A 109 15.76 14.25 -4.59
C ARG A 109 14.52 14.33 -5.47
N ALA A 110 13.62 13.37 -5.35
CA ALA A 110 12.34 13.36 -6.03
C ALA A 110 11.24 12.91 -5.07
N ILE A 111 10.02 13.40 -5.31
CA ILE A 111 8.84 13.07 -4.52
C ILE A 111 7.72 12.69 -5.47
N SER A 112 7.00 11.62 -5.13
CA SER A 112 5.74 11.28 -5.78
C SER A 112 4.64 11.07 -4.75
N VAL A 113 3.41 11.33 -5.14
CA VAL A 113 2.21 11.18 -4.31
C VAL A 113 1.32 10.10 -4.94
N LEU A 114 1.00 9.05 -4.19
CA LEU A 114 -0.06 8.10 -4.55
C LEU A 114 -1.41 8.67 -4.10
N GLN A 115 -2.25 8.96 -5.08
CA GLN A 115 -3.58 9.54 -4.89
C GLN A 115 -4.61 8.45 -4.53
N PRO A 116 -5.76 8.82 -3.94
CA PRO A 116 -6.81 7.88 -3.55
C PRO A 116 -7.40 7.07 -4.73
N ASP A 117 -7.33 7.62 -5.94
CA ASP A 117 -7.74 6.96 -7.19
C ASP A 117 -6.70 5.94 -7.71
N GLY A 118 -5.59 5.76 -7.00
CA GLY A 118 -4.52 4.82 -7.33
C GLY A 118 -3.44 5.38 -8.26
N ARG A 119 -3.58 6.62 -8.77
CA ARG A 119 -2.56 7.24 -9.62
C ARG A 119 -1.40 7.75 -8.79
N THR A 120 -0.17 7.54 -9.27
CA THR A 120 1.03 8.14 -8.68
C THR A 120 1.49 9.31 -9.53
N VAL A 121 1.64 10.48 -8.91
CA VAL A 121 2.00 11.73 -9.61
C VAL A 121 3.23 12.37 -8.98
N PRO A 122 4.09 13.05 -9.76
CA PRO A 122 5.21 13.79 -9.20
C PRO A 122 4.71 14.97 -8.34
N ALA A 123 5.48 15.33 -7.32
CA ALA A 123 5.20 16.49 -6.48
C ALA A 123 6.46 17.30 -6.23
N ARG A 124 6.29 18.63 -6.14
CA ARG A 124 7.37 19.56 -5.78
C ARG A 124 7.16 20.07 -4.37
N VAL A 125 8.26 20.38 -3.67
CA VAL A 125 8.18 21.03 -2.36
C VAL A 125 7.92 22.52 -2.55
N ILE A 126 6.92 23.03 -1.85
CA ILE A 126 6.56 24.46 -1.83
C ILE A 126 7.12 25.13 -0.59
N ALA A 127 7.00 24.48 0.57
CA ALA A 127 7.46 25.03 1.84
C ALA A 127 7.84 23.94 2.83
N ARG A 128 8.64 24.32 3.83
CA ARG A 128 9.05 23.48 4.96
C ARG A 128 9.06 24.31 6.24
N SER A 129 8.63 23.72 7.34
CA SER A 129 8.76 24.28 8.68
C SER A 129 9.53 23.31 9.57
N ARG A 130 10.69 23.74 10.06
CA ARG A 130 11.47 22.99 11.07
C ARG A 130 10.80 23.02 12.44
N MET A 131 10.16 24.14 12.78
CA MET A 131 9.52 24.34 14.09
C MET A 131 8.38 23.36 14.32
N TYR A 132 7.55 23.13 13.29
CA TYR A 132 6.36 22.27 13.38
C TYR A 132 6.55 20.90 12.71
N ASP A 133 7.71 20.67 12.11
CA ASP A 133 7.96 19.53 11.23
C ASP A 133 6.89 19.34 10.14
N LEU A 134 6.56 20.43 9.45
CA LEU A 134 5.57 20.46 8.37
C LEU A 134 6.22 20.64 7.01
N GLY A 135 5.73 19.87 6.03
CA GLY A 135 6.08 19.99 4.62
C GLY A 135 4.84 20.31 3.81
N LEU A 136 4.96 21.25 2.88
CA LEU A 136 3.94 21.54 1.88
C LEU A 136 4.44 21.10 0.51
N LEU A 137 3.69 20.20 -0.14
CA LEU A 137 3.95 19.74 -1.49
C LEU A 137 2.87 20.25 -2.45
N ARG A 138 3.18 20.27 -3.76
CA ARG A 138 2.18 20.52 -4.81
C ARG A 138 2.33 19.52 -5.95
N THR A 139 1.23 18.85 -6.29
CA THR A 139 1.14 17.88 -7.40
C THR A 139 0.74 18.54 -8.72
N GLY A 140 0.06 19.71 -8.66
CA GLY A 140 -0.54 20.34 -9.83
C GLY A 140 -1.73 19.56 -10.40
N LYS A 141 -2.26 18.58 -9.65
CA LYS A 141 -3.45 17.80 -10.01
C LYS A 141 -4.54 18.08 -9.00
N ARG A 142 -5.71 18.47 -9.49
CA ARG A 142 -6.89 18.71 -8.65
C ARG A 142 -7.32 17.39 -8.00
N PRO A 143 -7.40 17.32 -6.66
CA PRO A 143 -7.91 16.13 -5.99
C PRO A 143 -9.43 16.04 -6.12
N THR A 144 -9.98 14.84 -5.89
CA THR A 144 -11.43 14.64 -5.81
C THR A 144 -12.00 15.30 -4.55
N GLU A 145 -11.30 15.11 -3.42
CA GLU A 145 -11.68 15.64 -2.12
C GLU A 145 -10.48 16.33 -1.46
N THR A 146 -10.77 17.32 -0.63
CA THR A 146 -9.79 17.99 0.23
C THR A 146 -10.07 17.66 1.69
N ALA A 147 -9.10 17.87 2.57
CA ALA A 147 -9.31 17.83 4.00
C ALA A 147 -10.08 19.06 4.47
N ALA A 148 -10.93 18.87 5.47
CA ALA A 148 -11.52 19.95 6.24
C ALA A 148 -11.07 19.88 7.70
N PHE A 149 -10.77 21.03 8.28
CA PHE A 149 -10.32 21.13 9.67
C PHE A 149 -11.49 21.25 10.63
N ALA A 150 -11.42 20.51 11.74
CA ALA A 150 -12.43 20.58 12.79
C ALA A 150 -12.53 22.00 13.36
N PRO A 151 -13.75 22.55 13.56
CA PRO A 151 -13.93 23.90 14.09
C PRO A 151 -13.57 24.02 15.57
N GLN A 152 -13.55 22.90 16.29
CA GLN A 152 -13.27 22.82 17.71
C GLN A 152 -12.17 21.77 17.97
N GLY A 153 -11.38 22.00 19.01
CA GLY A 153 -10.38 21.05 19.48
C GLY A 153 -11.00 19.78 20.07
N LEU A 154 -10.15 18.80 20.37
CA LEU A 154 -10.57 17.56 21.02
C LEU A 154 -10.54 17.70 22.55
N THR A 155 -11.48 17.03 23.21
CA THR A 155 -11.47 16.85 24.68
C THR A 155 -10.81 15.52 25.01
N ASN A 156 -10.11 15.46 26.14
CA ASN A 156 -9.45 14.24 26.62
C ASN A 156 -10.41 13.05 26.63
N GLY A 157 -9.97 11.91 26.11
CA GLY A 157 -10.76 10.69 25.97
C GLY A 157 -11.61 10.62 24.69
N HIS A 158 -11.69 11.69 23.88
CA HIS A 158 -12.40 11.67 22.60
C HIS A 158 -11.82 10.59 21.68
N PRO A 159 -12.67 9.75 21.06
CA PRO A 159 -12.22 8.81 20.05
C PRO A 159 -11.77 9.57 18.80
N VAL A 160 -10.71 9.07 18.20
CA VAL A 160 -10.12 9.59 16.98
C VAL A 160 -9.77 8.43 16.06
N ALA A 161 -9.73 8.72 14.76
CA ALA A 161 -9.18 7.81 13.76
C ALA A 161 -7.92 8.41 13.15
N ILE A 162 -6.93 7.58 12.85
CA ILE A 162 -5.73 7.95 12.10
C ILE A 162 -5.80 7.23 10.77
N THR A 163 -5.90 7.97 9.68
CA THR A 163 -5.99 7.36 8.34
C THR A 163 -4.71 7.61 7.58
N GLY A 164 -4.02 6.58 7.11
CA GLY A 164 -2.67 6.74 6.54
C GLY A 164 -2.14 5.51 5.84
N PHE A 165 -0.84 5.49 5.58
CA PHE A 165 -0.15 4.40 4.91
C PHE A 165 0.89 3.74 5.83
N PRO A 166 0.46 3.10 6.94
CA PRO A 166 1.36 2.33 7.78
C PRO A 166 2.00 1.19 6.97
N VAL A 167 3.30 1.02 7.13
CA VAL A 167 4.12 0.03 6.41
C VAL A 167 4.54 -1.04 7.40
N TYR A 168 4.21 -2.30 7.06
CA TYR A 168 4.66 -3.48 7.79
C TYR A 168 5.69 -4.26 6.97
N ARG A 169 5.25 -5.00 5.94
CA ARG A 169 6.13 -5.71 4.99
C ARG A 169 6.16 -5.02 3.63
N LEU A 170 4.97 -4.73 3.08
CA LEU A 170 4.81 -4.02 1.82
C LEU A 170 4.00 -2.75 2.04
N PRO A 171 4.31 -1.65 1.32
CA PRO A 171 3.54 -0.42 1.43
C PRO A 171 2.11 -0.63 0.92
N PRO A 172 1.07 -0.24 1.69
CA PRO A 172 -0.30 -0.41 1.23
C PRO A 172 -0.59 0.51 0.04
N VAL A 173 -1.48 0.06 -0.85
CA VAL A 173 -1.93 0.82 -2.04
C VAL A 173 -3.18 1.67 -1.77
N ARG A 174 -3.82 1.47 -0.62
CA ARG A 174 -4.95 2.27 -0.11
C ARG A 174 -4.65 2.68 1.34
N PRO A 175 -5.18 3.82 1.80
CA PRO A 175 -5.01 4.22 3.19
C PRO A 175 -5.74 3.23 4.12
N GLN A 176 -5.14 3.01 5.29
CA GLN A 176 -5.68 2.21 6.39
C GLN A 176 -6.07 3.14 7.54
N THR A 177 -7.09 2.76 8.29
CA THR A 177 -7.59 3.53 9.44
C THR A 177 -7.22 2.78 10.73
N ILE A 178 -6.62 3.51 11.67
CA ILE A 178 -6.24 3.03 13.00
C ILE A 178 -7.07 3.83 14.01
N GLU A 179 -7.86 3.13 14.81
CA GLU A 179 -8.62 3.74 15.89
C GLU A 179 -7.71 4.14 17.06
N GLY A 180 -8.09 5.21 17.75
CA GLY A 180 -7.36 5.70 18.90
C GLY A 180 -8.17 6.63 19.77
N ARG A 181 -7.52 7.20 20.78
CA ARG A 181 -8.12 8.19 21.68
C ARG A 181 -7.18 9.36 21.89
N TYR A 182 -7.71 10.57 21.87
CA TYR A 182 -6.98 11.74 22.30
C TYR A 182 -6.82 11.74 23.82
N LEU A 183 -5.61 12.01 24.32
CA LEU A 183 -5.29 11.90 25.74
C LEU A 183 -5.14 13.26 26.39
N ASN A 184 -4.27 14.08 25.82
CA ASN A 184 -3.95 15.42 26.27
C ASN A 184 -3.08 16.14 25.24
N GLN A 185 -2.83 17.43 25.49
CA GLN A 185 -1.85 18.24 24.78
C GLN A 185 -0.70 18.55 25.74
N ARG A 186 0.52 18.13 25.38
CA ARG A 186 1.71 18.51 26.13
C ARG A 186 2.06 19.95 25.78
N GLN A 187 2.25 20.78 26.80
CA GLN A 187 2.72 22.15 26.65
C GLN A 187 4.17 22.15 26.14
N GLY A 188 4.48 23.04 25.20
CA GLY A 188 5.79 23.16 24.56
C GLY A 188 5.71 23.91 23.22
N GLY A 189 6.48 24.98 23.07
CA GLY A 189 6.31 25.93 21.95
C GLY A 189 4.93 26.63 21.97
N THR A 190 4.57 27.33 20.89
CA THR A 190 3.33 28.12 20.80
C THR A 190 2.05 27.27 20.79
N ASP A 191 2.14 26.00 20.39
CA ASP A 191 0.95 25.17 20.14
C ASP A 191 0.91 23.88 20.95
N GLY A 192 2.01 23.47 21.58
CA GLY A 192 2.09 22.14 22.17
C GLY A 192 2.03 21.01 21.14
N ILE A 193 1.93 19.78 21.66
CA ILE A 193 1.87 18.55 20.89
C ILE A 193 0.72 17.70 21.42
N MET A 194 -0.12 17.19 20.52
CA MET A 194 -1.20 16.27 20.86
C MET A 194 -0.62 14.89 21.17
N VAL A 195 -1.11 14.25 22.22
CA VAL A 195 -0.79 12.86 22.57
C VAL A 195 -2.02 12.00 22.38
N LEU A 196 -1.85 10.89 21.67
CA LEU A 196 -2.89 9.92 21.35
C LEU A 196 -2.53 8.56 21.93
N ALA A 197 -3.53 7.82 22.41
CA ALA A 197 -3.45 6.38 22.61
C ALA A 197 -3.82 5.72 21.29
N ALA A 198 -2.81 5.40 20.50
CA ALA A 198 -2.93 4.75 19.21
C ALA A 198 -1.58 4.14 18.83
N ALA A 199 -1.60 2.89 18.36
CA ALA A 199 -0.41 2.20 17.88
C ALA A 199 -0.24 2.43 16.38
N VAL A 200 0.74 3.26 15.98
CA VAL A 200 1.04 3.54 14.57
C VAL A 200 2.39 2.94 14.15
N MET A 201 2.47 2.57 12.88
CA MET A 201 3.66 2.00 12.25
C MET A 201 4.38 3.03 11.37
N PRO A 202 5.65 2.77 10.95
CA PRO A 202 6.33 3.63 9.98
C PRO A 202 5.46 3.88 8.75
N GLY A 203 5.51 5.06 8.17
CA GLY A 203 4.60 5.47 7.09
C GLY A 203 3.36 6.24 7.58
N ALA A 204 3.03 6.18 8.87
CA ALA A 204 1.97 7.00 9.44
C ALA A 204 2.33 8.49 9.61
N SER A 205 3.61 8.88 9.53
CA SER A 205 4.01 10.30 9.54
C SER A 205 3.30 11.08 8.45
N GLY A 206 2.54 12.12 8.82
CA GLY A 206 1.72 12.94 7.93
C GLY A 206 0.30 12.41 7.76
N SER A 207 -0.12 11.41 8.53
CA SER A 207 -1.52 10.94 8.53
C SER A 207 -2.42 11.94 9.26
N PRO A 208 -3.61 12.26 8.75
CA PRO A 208 -4.61 13.01 9.49
C PRO A 208 -5.07 12.22 10.71
N VAL A 209 -5.18 12.94 11.82
CA VAL A 209 -5.97 12.55 12.98
C VAL A 209 -7.35 13.17 12.77
N VAL A 210 -8.40 12.36 12.74
CA VAL A 210 -9.77 12.81 12.48
C VAL A 210 -10.69 12.51 13.65
N ASN A 211 -11.68 13.38 13.87
CA ASN A 211 -12.77 13.13 14.80
C ASN A 211 -13.82 12.20 14.15
N ARG A 212 -14.92 11.91 14.88
CA ARG A 212 -16.02 11.07 14.40
C ARG A 212 -16.71 11.58 13.12
N SER A 213 -16.61 12.87 12.83
CA SER A 213 -17.20 13.48 11.63
C SER A 213 -16.22 13.53 10.45
N GLY A 214 -15.09 12.82 10.51
CA GLY A 214 -14.08 12.82 9.44
C GLY A 214 -13.26 14.11 9.33
N ALA A 215 -13.49 15.10 10.21
CA ALA A 215 -12.79 16.37 10.19
C ALA A 215 -11.41 16.25 10.83
N VAL A 216 -10.40 16.88 10.22
CA VAL A 216 -9.02 16.86 10.67
C VAL A 216 -8.90 17.63 11.98
N ALA A 217 -8.48 16.92 13.02
CA ALA A 217 -8.19 17.42 14.36
C ALA A 217 -6.68 17.47 14.66
N GLY A 218 -5.84 16.94 13.78
CA GLY A 218 -4.38 17.03 13.87
C GLY A 218 -3.67 16.26 12.76
N LEU A 219 -2.34 16.26 12.78
CA LEU A 219 -1.50 15.52 11.83
C LEU A 219 -0.43 14.72 12.57
N VAL A 220 -0.38 13.41 12.39
CA VAL A 220 0.64 12.55 13.01
C VAL A 220 2.03 13.02 12.62
N PHE A 221 2.92 13.17 13.61
CA PHE A 221 4.31 13.59 13.41
C PHE A 221 5.32 12.53 13.85
N ALA A 222 5.07 11.86 14.98
CA ALA A 222 6.00 10.86 15.52
C ALA A 222 5.27 9.77 16.31
N ARG A 223 5.93 8.61 16.39
CA ARG A 223 5.64 7.54 17.35
C ARG A 223 6.77 7.48 18.37
N ASN A 224 6.57 6.80 19.50
CA ASN A 224 7.65 6.46 20.45
C ASN A 224 8.73 5.56 19.83
N ASP A 225 9.61 6.17 19.04
CA ASP A 225 11.02 5.83 18.96
C ASP A 225 11.72 7.09 19.48
N THR A 226 12.24 7.02 20.70
CA THR A 226 12.74 8.15 21.53
C THR A 226 13.86 8.97 20.87
N THR A 227 14.30 8.57 19.68
CA THR A 227 15.43 9.15 18.94
C THR A 227 15.07 10.37 18.06
N ARG A 228 13.79 10.77 17.91
CA ARG A 228 13.37 11.82 16.94
C ARG A 228 12.46 12.94 17.46
N MET A 229 12.29 13.10 18.77
CA MET A 229 11.65 14.33 19.27
C MET A 229 12.59 15.52 18.98
N PRO A 230 12.11 16.61 18.32
CA PRO A 230 12.90 17.82 18.18
C PRO A 230 13.26 18.34 19.57
N THR A 231 14.51 18.77 19.76
CA THR A 231 15.04 19.24 21.05
C THR A 231 14.22 20.36 21.69
N ALA A 232 13.42 21.08 20.90
CA ALA A 232 12.45 22.08 21.38
C ALA A 232 11.29 21.52 22.22
N PHE A 233 11.09 20.19 22.25
CA PHE A 233 9.95 19.54 22.92
C PHE A 233 10.35 18.55 24.03
N GLY A 234 11.60 18.62 24.47
CA GLY A 234 12.14 17.84 25.59
C GLY A 234 12.90 16.59 25.16
N ASN A 235 13.92 16.23 25.96
CA ASN A 235 14.71 15.02 25.78
C ASN A 235 13.80 13.80 25.99
N GLY A 236 13.78 12.88 25.02
CA GLY A 236 12.97 11.67 25.07
C GLY A 236 13.35 10.80 26.27
N SER A 237 12.49 10.73 27.28
CA SER A 237 12.65 9.82 28.41
C SER A 237 12.22 8.40 28.01
N HIS A 238 13.03 7.43 28.43
CA HIS A 238 12.83 5.99 28.23
C HIS A 238 11.58 5.39 28.91
N ASP A 239 10.81 6.19 29.66
CA ASP A 239 9.60 5.78 30.40
C ASP A 239 8.28 6.08 29.67
N THR A 240 8.31 6.19 28.34
CA THR A 240 7.07 6.51 27.62
C THR A 240 6.22 5.25 27.47
N PRO A 241 4.93 5.24 27.91
CA PRO A 241 4.07 4.06 27.83
C PRO A 241 4.01 3.49 26.39
N PRO A 242 3.82 2.17 26.22
CA PRO A 242 3.55 1.60 24.91
C PRO A 242 2.34 2.30 24.25
N ASP A 243 2.36 2.40 22.92
CA ASP A 243 1.26 2.89 22.08
C ASP A 243 0.89 4.38 22.23
N ARG A 244 1.86 5.26 22.49
CA ARG A 244 1.67 6.71 22.32
C ARG A 244 2.04 7.15 20.90
N THR A 245 1.12 7.91 20.30
CA THR A 245 1.34 8.62 19.04
C THR A 245 1.26 10.12 19.28
N TYR A 246 2.14 10.88 18.62
CA TYR A 246 2.18 12.33 18.70
C TYR A 246 1.70 12.98 17.41
N ALA A 247 0.87 14.02 17.56
CA ALA A 247 0.31 14.77 16.46
C ALA A 247 0.48 16.27 16.64
N ILE A 248 0.61 16.95 15.50
CA ILE A 248 0.63 18.41 15.38
C ILE A 248 -0.82 18.89 15.43
N PRO A 249 -1.16 19.85 16.32
CA PRO A 249 -2.52 20.39 16.43
C PRO A 249 -2.92 21.21 15.20
N THR A 250 -4.23 21.28 14.93
CA THR A 250 -4.78 22.03 13.78
C THR A 250 -4.36 23.50 13.75
N SER A 251 -4.18 24.13 14.90
CA SER A 251 -3.71 25.53 15.00
C SER A 251 -2.37 25.73 14.29
N ALA A 252 -1.42 24.80 14.46
CA ALA A 252 -0.13 24.83 13.80
C ALA A 252 -0.24 24.54 12.30
N LEU A 253 -1.11 23.60 11.90
CA LEU A 253 -1.39 23.31 10.49
C LEU A 253 -1.96 24.54 9.78
N GLN A 254 -2.98 25.15 10.36
CA GLN A 254 -3.68 26.32 9.81
C GLN A 254 -2.76 27.53 9.73
N ARG A 255 -1.96 27.83 10.76
CA ARG A 255 -1.00 28.93 10.68
C ARG A 255 0.07 28.71 9.62
N PHE A 256 0.57 27.47 9.48
CA PHE A 256 1.52 27.13 8.42
C PHE A 256 0.90 27.31 7.03
N LEU A 257 -0.34 26.88 6.82
CA LEU A 257 -1.06 27.08 5.55
C LEU A 257 -1.31 28.56 5.24
N SER A 258 -1.79 29.33 6.22
CA SER A 258 -2.03 30.76 6.09
C SER A 258 -0.75 31.53 5.75
N ALA A 259 0.37 31.21 6.43
CA ALA A 259 1.67 31.83 6.18
C ALA A 259 2.20 31.58 4.75
N HIS A 260 1.69 30.57 4.06
CA HIS A 260 2.06 30.23 2.68
C HIS A 260 0.95 30.48 1.65
N GLY A 261 -0.12 31.21 2.03
CA GLY A 261 -1.21 31.56 1.11
C GLY A 261 -1.94 30.33 0.55
N VAL A 262 -2.09 29.28 1.36
CA VAL A 262 -2.85 28.09 1.00
C VAL A 262 -4.22 28.17 1.66
N PRO A 263 -5.30 28.32 0.88
CA PRO A 263 -6.65 28.28 1.45
C PRO A 263 -6.95 26.89 1.97
N PHE A 264 -7.72 26.81 3.04
CA PHE A 264 -8.22 25.57 3.62
C PHE A 264 -9.67 25.70 4.03
N ARG A 265 -10.35 24.55 4.08
CA ARG A 265 -11.75 24.44 4.49
C ARG A 265 -11.86 24.12 5.98
N MET A 266 -12.86 24.73 6.62
CA MET A 266 -13.36 24.28 7.92
C MET A 266 -14.51 23.30 7.72
N ALA A 267 -14.57 22.26 8.54
CA ALA A 267 -15.55 21.20 8.41
C ALA A 267 -16.95 21.68 8.78
N LYS A 268 -17.94 21.25 8.01
CA LYS A 268 -19.36 21.26 8.42
C LYS A 268 -19.70 19.93 9.08
N ALA A 269 -20.88 19.80 9.68
CA ALA A 269 -21.33 18.51 10.19
C ALA A 269 -21.28 17.46 9.06
N ASP A 270 -20.81 16.25 9.38
CA ASP A 270 -20.75 15.08 8.48
C ASP A 270 -19.86 15.21 7.22
N ASP A 271 -18.73 15.91 7.35
CA ASP A 271 -17.79 16.13 6.25
C ASP A 271 -16.97 14.87 5.84
N ALA A 272 -16.38 14.95 4.65
CA ALA A 272 -15.74 13.86 3.87
C ALA A 272 -14.96 12.76 4.65
N GLU A 273 -15.11 11.51 4.18
CA GLU A 273 -14.36 10.34 4.66
C GLU A 273 -12.84 10.55 4.49
N ALA A 274 -12.08 10.37 5.58
CA ALA A 274 -10.64 10.66 5.60
C ALA A 274 -9.81 9.97 4.50
N ARG A 275 -10.26 8.81 4.04
CA ARG A 275 -9.61 8.05 2.96
C ARG A 275 -9.63 8.76 1.61
N SER A 276 -10.60 9.65 1.39
CA SER A 276 -10.81 10.34 0.12
C SER A 276 -9.81 11.48 -0.16
N TYR A 277 -9.14 11.99 0.88
CA TYR A 277 -8.13 13.05 0.77
C TYR A 277 -6.76 12.65 1.31
N THR A 278 -6.61 11.45 1.89
CA THR A 278 -5.34 10.93 2.40
C THR A 278 -4.50 10.32 1.27
N VAL A 279 -3.22 10.68 1.21
CA VAL A 279 -2.29 10.25 0.16
C VAL A 279 -1.04 9.59 0.73
N ARG A 280 -0.37 8.74 -0.08
CA ARG A 280 0.97 8.22 0.26
C ARG A 280 2.02 9.14 -0.33
N VAL A 281 2.96 9.59 0.50
CA VAL A 281 4.12 10.37 0.06
C VAL A 281 5.31 9.43 -0.08
N ASN A 282 5.86 9.34 -1.29
CA ASN A 282 7.03 8.53 -1.59
C ASN A 282 8.23 9.46 -1.83
N CYS A 283 9.26 9.31 -1.02
CA CYS A 283 10.51 10.05 -1.10
C CYS A 283 11.60 9.19 -1.75
N TYR A 284 12.28 9.72 -2.78
CA TYR A 284 13.39 9.05 -3.43
C TYR A 284 14.69 9.82 -3.18
N ARG A 285 15.72 9.15 -2.64
CA ARG A 285 17.06 9.72 -2.43
C ARG A 285 17.92 9.75 -3.69
N ASN A 286 17.53 8.97 -4.70
CA ASN A 286 18.08 8.98 -6.05
C ASN A 286 16.96 9.43 -6.98
N SER A 287 17.26 10.26 -7.98
CA SER A 287 16.23 10.66 -8.95
C SER A 287 15.77 9.40 -9.69
N PRO A 288 14.46 9.12 -9.79
CA PRO A 288 13.95 8.24 -10.83
C PRO A 288 14.51 8.79 -12.13
N ARG A 289 15.38 8.03 -12.83
CA ARG A 289 15.84 8.47 -14.14
C ARG A 289 14.57 8.74 -14.95
N SER A 290 14.39 9.99 -15.36
CA SER A 290 13.43 10.34 -16.40
C SER A 290 13.85 9.53 -17.62
N GLN A 291 13.10 8.46 -17.89
CA GLN A 291 13.17 7.71 -19.14
C GLN A 291 12.05 8.20 -20.03
#